data_AF-A0A165VLB1-F1
#
_entry.id   AF-A0A165VLB1-F1
#
_cell.length_a   1.000
_cell.length_b   1.000
_cell.length_c   1.000
_cell.angle_alpha   90.00
_cell.angle_beta   90.00
_cell.angle_gamma   90.00
#
_symmetry.space_group_name_H-M   'P 1'
#
loop_
_entity.id
_entity.type
_entity.pdbx_description
1 polymer ?
#
loop_
_entity_poly.entity_id
_entity_poly.type
_entity_poly.pdbx_seq_one_letter_code
_entity_poly.pdbx_strand_id
1 'polypeptide(L)' 'SLARDHLSAMSSSVSSERAFLQAGITISKRRNRLKADVVEALQVLKCSIRHDLLFQVAPTSLDEPE' A
#
# COMPACT_ATOMS: atom_id res chain seq x y z
N SER A 1 -8.70 -17.14 -9.51
CA SER A 1 -9.85 -17.42 -10.40
C SER A 1 -9.95 -16.24 -11.33
N LEU A 2 -10.28 -16.45 -12.60
CA LEU A 2 -10.22 -15.43 -13.66
C LEU A 2 -10.82 -14.07 -13.26
N ALA A 3 -11.95 -14.08 -12.55
CA ALA A 3 -12.61 -12.87 -12.06
C ALA A 3 -11.79 -12.08 -11.02
N ARG A 4 -11.09 -12.74 -10.09
CA ARG A 4 -10.27 -12.05 -9.08
C ARG A 4 -9.05 -11.39 -9.69
N ASP A 5 -8.44 -12.05 -10.67
CA ASP A 5 -7.22 -11.57 -11.31
C ASP A 5 -7.52 -10.37 -12.22
N HIS A 6 -8.67 -10.37 -12.92
CA HIS A 6 -9.11 -9.25 -13.75
C HIS A 6 -9.71 -8.07 -12.96
N LEU A 7 -10.50 -8.32 -11.91
CA LEU A 7 -11.09 -7.25 -11.11
C LEU A 7 -10.09 -6.55 -10.19
N SER A 8 -9.00 -7.24 -9.83
CA SER A 8 -7.89 -6.63 -9.09
C SER A 8 -7.02 -5.72 -9.97
N ALA A 9 -7.11 -5.85 -11.30
CA ALA A 9 -6.40 -4.98 -12.23
C ALA A 9 -7.06 -3.59 -12.23
N MET A 10 -6.27 -2.59 -11.85
CA MET A 10 -6.77 -1.22 -11.76
C MET A 10 -7.05 -0.67 -13.16
N SER A 11 -8.32 -0.32 -13.44
CA SER A 11 -8.72 0.22 -14.74
C SER A 11 -8.30 1.69 -14.97
N SER A 12 -7.78 2.38 -13.95
CA SER A 12 -7.48 3.83 -14.00
C SER A 12 -6.23 4.19 -13.21
N SER A 13 -5.44 5.14 -13.72
CA SER A 13 -4.22 5.64 -13.06
C SER A 13 -4.47 6.52 -11.81
N VAL A 14 -5.73 6.81 -11.45
CA VAL A 14 -6.08 7.73 -10.35
C VAL A 14 -5.45 7.32 -9.01
N SER A 15 -5.28 6.02 -8.74
CA SER A 15 -4.65 5.57 -7.50
C SER A 15 -3.15 5.86 -7.46
N SER A 16 -2.44 5.65 -8.57
CA SER A 16 -1.00 5.96 -8.65
C SER A 16 -0.77 7.46 -8.61
N GLU A 17 -1.59 8.26 -9.30
CA GLU A 17 -1.57 9.73 -9.21
C GLU A 17 -1.78 10.21 -7.77
N ARG A 18 -2.79 9.68 -7.07
CA ARG A 18 -3.05 10.04 -5.66
C ARG A 18 -1.87 9.65 -4.76
N ALA A 19 -1.19 8.55 -5.06
CA ALA A 19 0.01 8.14 -4.34
C ALA A 19 1.18 9.12 -4.55
N PHE A 20 1.43 9.54 -5.80
CA PHE A 20 2.46 10.53 -6.14
C PHE A 20 2.14 11.93 -5.61
N LEU A 21 0.88 12.36 -5.69
CA LEU A 21 0.44 13.65 -5.15
C LEU A 21 0.59 13.71 -3.63
N GLN A 22 0.27 12.63 -2.90
CA GLN A 22 0.48 12.58 -1.45
C GLN A 22 1.97 12.65 -1.07
N ALA A 23 2.86 12.14 -1.91
CA ALA A 23 4.31 12.27 -1.74
C ALA A 23 4.86 13.62 -2.23
N GLY A 24 4.03 14.52 -2.77
CA GLY A 24 4.49 15.76 -3.38
C GLY A 24 5.31 16.66 -2.45
N ILE A 25 4.97 16.72 -1.15
CA ILE A 25 5.71 17.52 -0.15
C ILE A 25 7.11 16.98 0.08
N THR A 26 7.28 15.65 0.07
CA THR A 26 8.57 14.97 0.27
C THR A 26 9.36 14.79 -1.04
N ILE A 27 8.75 15.01 -2.20
CA ILE A 27 9.42 14.95 -3.50
C ILE A 27 9.92 16.34 -3.95
N SER A 28 9.11 17.39 -3.76
CA SER A 28 9.33 18.70 -4.40
C SER A 28 9.90 19.80 -3.49
N LYS A 29 9.67 19.77 -2.17
CA LYS A 29 10.13 20.84 -1.28
C LYS A 29 11.60 20.68 -0.92
N ARG A 30 12.44 21.67 -1.25
CA ARG A 30 13.90 21.65 -1.02
C ARG A 30 14.33 21.28 0.42
N ARG A 31 13.53 21.57 1.45
CA ARG A 31 13.87 21.27 2.86
C ARG A 31 13.39 19.89 3.36
N ASN A 32 12.54 19.18 2.61
CA ASN A 32 11.99 17.87 2.98
C ASN A 32 12.10 16.85 1.83
N ARG A 33 13.01 17.11 0.87
CA ARG A 33 13.16 16.27 -0.31
C ARG A 33 13.84 14.97 0.08
N LEU A 34 13.09 13.88 0.05
CA LEU A 34 13.59 12.52 0.23
C LEU A 34 14.02 11.95 -1.12
N LYS A 35 14.89 10.94 -1.08
CA LYS A 35 15.25 10.18 -2.28
C LYS A 35 14.05 9.32 -2.73
N ALA A 36 14.02 8.97 -4.02
CA ALA A 36 12.89 8.29 -4.63
C ALA A 36 12.62 6.90 -3.99
N ASP A 37 13.68 6.16 -3.70
CA ASP A 37 13.65 4.89 -2.96
C ASP A 37 13.03 5.03 -1.56
N VAL A 38 13.38 6.09 -0.83
CA VAL A 38 12.82 6.37 0.51
C VAL A 38 11.33 6.70 0.41
N VAL A 39 10.93 7.49 -0.59
CA VAL A 39 9.53 7.83 -0.83
C VAL A 39 8.70 6.59 -1.20
N GLU A 40 9.26 5.71 -2.04
CA GLU A 40 8.64 4.45 -2.44
C GLU A 40 8.43 3.53 -1.22
N ALA A 41 9.47 3.32 -0.42
CA ALA A 41 9.39 2.52 0.80
C ALA A 41 8.34 3.07 1.78
N LEU A 42 8.27 4.39 1.96
CA LEU A 42 7.25 5.02 2.80
C LEU A 42 5.83 4.84 2.27
N GLN A 43 5.64 4.91 0.96
CA GLN A 43 4.34 4.74 0.34
C GLN A 43 3.86 3.30 0.44
N VAL A 44 4.78 2.33 0.25
CA VAL A 44 4.52 0.91 0.48
C VAL A 44 4.16 0.68 1.96
N LEU A 45 4.97 1.15 2.90
CA LEU A 45 4.70 1.01 4.34
C LEU A 45 3.33 1.57 4.72
N LYS A 46 3.00 2.77 4.25
CA LYS A 46 1.68 3.40 4.48
C LYS A 46 0.54 2.57 3.90
N CYS A 47 0.72 2.00 2.70
CA CYS A 47 -0.26 1.11 2.08
C CYS A 47 -0.45 -0.16 2.94
N SER A 48 0.65 -0.79 3.34
CA SER A 48 0.65 -2.00 4.15
C SER A 48 -0.03 -1.79 5.51
N ILE A 49 0.18 -0.64 6.17
CA ILE A 49 -0.52 -0.30 7.42
C ILE A 49 -2.03 -0.11 7.17
N ARG A 50 -2.42 0.59 6.10
CA ARG A 50 -3.84 0.86 5.80
C ARG A 50 -4.66 -0.38 5.45
N HIS A 51 -4.00 -1.42 4.96
CA HIS A 51 -4.62 -2.67 4.55
C HIS A 51 -4.32 -3.81 5.52
N ASP A 52 -3.81 -3.51 6.72
CA ASP A 52 -3.45 -4.48 7.76
C ASP A 52 -2.55 -5.63 7.26
N LEU A 53 -1.71 -5.34 6.26
CA LEU A 53 -0.84 -6.34 5.61
C LEU A 53 0.42 -6.65 6.42
N LEU A 54 0.74 -5.86 7.44
CA LEU A 54 1.95 -6.02 8.26
C LEU A 54 1.76 -6.96 9.46
N PHE A 55 0.54 -7.04 9.98
CA PHE A 55 0.22 -7.83 11.16
C PHE A 55 -0.85 -8.86 10.78
N GLN A 56 -0.41 -10.00 10.25
CA GLN A 56 -1.29 -11.16 10.23
C GLN A 56 -1.42 -11.64 11.67
N VAL A 57 -2.61 -11.50 12.26
CA VAL A 57 -2.99 -12.34 13.40
C VAL A 57 -2.86 -13.76 12.88
N ALA A 58 -1.87 -14.50 13.40
CA ALA A 58 -1.74 -15.91 13.09
C ALA A 58 -3.11 -16.55 13.39
N PRO A 59 -3.72 -17.29 12.44
CA PRO A 59 -4.93 -18.03 12.76
C PRO A 59 -4.55 -19.03 13.85
N THR A 60 -4.90 -18.72 15.10
CA THR A 60 -4.84 -19.68 16.19
C THR A 60 -5.73 -20.83 15.79
N SER A 61 -5.12 -21.95 15.46
CA SER A 61 -5.77 -23.19 15.02
C SER A 61 -6.50 -23.90 16.17
N LEU A 62 -7.27 -23.16 16.98
CA LEU A 62 -8.02 -23.66 18.13
C LEU A 62 -9.49 -23.24 18.07
N ASP A 63 -10.10 -23.36 16.89
CA ASP A 63 -11.55 -23.50 16.79
C ASP A 63 -11.81 -24.86 16.15
N GLU A 64 -11.68 -25.93 16.95
CA GLU A 64 -12.33 -27.21 16.68
C GLU A 64 -13.83 -26.99 16.92
N PRO A 65 -14.70 -27.12 15.90
CA PRO A 65 -16.14 -27.14 16.13
C PRO A 65 -16.56 -28.52 16.66
N GLU A 66 -17.10 -28.56 17.88
CA GLU A 66 -18.02 -29.63 18.31
C GLU A 66 -19.37 -29.55 17.58
#